data_AF-A0A5D0NNT5-F1
#
_entry.id   AF-A0A5D0NNT5-F1
#
_cell.length_a   1.000
_cell.length_b   1.000
_cell.length_c   1.000
_cell.angle_alpha   90.00
_cell.angle_beta   90.00
_cell.angle_gamma   90.00
#
_symmetry.space_group_name_H-M   'P 1'
#
loop_
_entity.id
_entity.type
_entity.pdbx_description
1 polymer ?
#
loop_
_entity_poly.entity_id
_entity_poly.type
_entity_poly.pdbx_seq_one_letter_code
_entity_poly.pdbx_strand_id
1 'polypeptide(L)'
;MAPLRRLGGLLLAPAAVLAAVACGVSSTPAAVREVKDATGTLIKVPAAPQRVVILTQEDLDSVPALGVKPVGITNGQGIGTPPAYLAGEVRGIPIVGNLLQPVIDKAVEAPPW
;
A
#
# COMPACT_ATOMS: atom_id res chain seq x y z
N MET A 1 -54.85 -62.08 16.74
CA MET A 1 -54.76 -62.22 15.27
C MET A 1 -54.55 -60.84 14.67
N ALA A 2 -53.52 -60.69 13.82
CA ALA A 2 -53.09 -59.46 13.12
C ALA A 2 -54.18 -58.96 12.11
N PRO A 3 -54.07 -57.81 11.38
CA PRO A 3 -52.82 -57.22 10.86
C PRO A 3 -52.69 -55.68 10.66
N LEU A 4 -51.41 -55.28 10.52
CA LEU A 4 -50.79 -54.24 9.68
C LEU A 4 -51.59 -53.01 9.22
N ARG A 5 -50.95 -51.84 9.31
CA ARG A 5 -50.54 -51.06 8.11
C ARG A 5 -49.47 -50.00 8.38
N ARG A 6 -48.56 -49.91 7.41
CA ARG A 6 -47.32 -49.14 7.32
C ARG A 6 -47.56 -47.63 7.28
N LEU A 7 -46.59 -46.85 7.76
CA LEU A 7 -46.13 -45.56 7.19
C LEU A 7 -44.81 -45.23 7.93
N GLY A 8 -43.66 -45.11 7.28
CA GLY A 8 -43.29 -43.95 6.47
C GLY A 8 -42.93 -42.80 7.43
N GLY A 9 -41.75 -42.20 7.45
CA GLY A 9 -40.55 -42.30 6.65
C GLY A 9 -39.51 -41.42 7.34
N LEU A 10 -38.24 -41.78 7.15
CA LEU A 10 -37.04 -41.08 7.56
C LEU A 10 -37.09 -39.59 7.16
N LEU A 11 -37.00 -38.69 8.14
CA LEU A 11 -36.65 -37.28 7.89
C LEU A 11 -35.46 -36.93 8.78
N LEU A 12 -34.29 -37.13 8.16
CA LEU A 12 -32.97 -36.69 8.55
C LEU A 12 -32.91 -35.16 8.39
N ALA A 13 -32.75 -34.41 9.47
CA ALA A 13 -32.43 -32.98 9.42
C ALA A 13 -30.93 -32.80 9.76
N PRO A 14 -30.10 -32.25 8.86
CA PRO A 14 -28.69 -32.01 9.16
C PRO A 14 -28.53 -30.70 9.94
N ALA A 15 -27.84 -30.77 11.07
CA ALA A 15 -27.36 -29.59 11.78
C ALA A 15 -26.27 -28.89 10.94
N ALA A 16 -26.58 -27.72 10.41
CA ALA A 16 -25.61 -26.89 9.71
C ALA A 16 -24.68 -26.22 10.72
N VAL A 17 -23.48 -26.76 10.89
CA VAL A 17 -22.36 -26.09 11.55
C VAL A 17 -21.84 -25.02 10.59
N LEU A 18 -22.15 -23.75 10.85
CA LEU A 18 -21.51 -22.63 10.16
C LEU A 18 -20.09 -22.47 10.71
N ALA A 19 -19.11 -23.09 10.05
CA ALA A 19 -17.71 -22.71 10.17
C ALA A 19 -17.38 -21.72 9.05
N ALA A 20 -17.47 -20.42 9.34
CA ALA A 20 -17.03 -19.37 8.42
C ALA A 20 -15.76 -18.72 8.96
N VAL A 21 -14.71 -18.87 8.18
CA VAL A 21 -13.31 -18.51 8.38
C VAL A 21 -13.16 -17.03 8.69
N ALA A 22 -12.64 -16.72 9.89
CA ALA A 22 -12.05 -15.42 10.16
C ALA A 22 -10.76 -15.33 9.33
N CYS A 23 -10.81 -14.58 8.21
CA CYS A 23 -9.62 -14.19 7.48
C CYS A 23 -8.87 -13.17 8.33
N GLY A 24 -8.13 -13.66 9.32
CA GLY A 24 -7.23 -12.84 10.11
C GLY A 24 -6.05 -12.47 9.25
N VAL A 25 -6.04 -11.24 8.72
CA VAL A 25 -4.76 -10.60 8.42
C VAL A 25 -4.08 -10.40 9.78
N SER A 26 -3.25 -11.36 10.18
CA SER A 26 -2.37 -11.17 11.33
C SER A 26 -1.35 -10.12 10.93
N SER A 27 -1.71 -8.85 11.09
CA SER A 27 -0.77 -7.73 11.00
C SER A 27 0.14 -7.82 12.22
N THR A 28 1.25 -8.55 12.09
CA THR A 28 2.37 -8.40 13.01
C THR A 28 2.68 -6.90 13.09
N PRO A 29 2.78 -6.30 14.29
CA PRO A 29 3.13 -4.89 14.40
C PRO A 29 4.38 -4.64 13.58
N ALA A 30 4.27 -3.78 12.56
CA ALA A 30 5.41 -3.43 11.74
C ALA A 30 6.45 -2.82 12.69
N ALA A 31 7.67 -3.38 12.70
CA ALA A 31 8.75 -2.77 13.46
C ALA A 31 8.87 -1.30 13.06
N VAL A 32 9.09 -0.41 14.02
CA VAL A 32 9.17 1.04 13.80
C VAL A 32 10.57 1.50 14.17
N ARG A 33 11.13 2.42 13.39
CA ARG A 33 12.35 3.16 13.72
C ARG A 33 12.02 4.62 13.96
N GLU A 34 12.74 5.26 14.87
CA GLU A 34 12.68 6.71 15.04
C GLU A 34 13.73 7.38 14.16
N VAL A 35 13.32 8.41 13.43
CA VAL A 35 14.18 9.22 12.55
C VAL A 35 14.03 10.66 12.98
N LYS A 36 15.14 11.35 13.21
CA LYS A 36 15.15 12.80 13.42
C LYS A 36 15.18 13.48 12.07
N ASP A 37 14.18 14.29 11.76
CA ASP A 37 14.14 15.06 10.51
C ASP A 37 15.05 16.30 10.56
N ALA A 38 15.11 17.04 9.44
CA ALA A 38 15.93 18.24 9.31
C ALA A 38 15.49 19.39 10.22
N THR A 39 14.24 19.41 10.69
CA THR A 39 13.72 20.39 11.66
C THR A 39 14.06 20.03 13.11
N GLY A 40 14.57 18.81 13.32
CA GLY A 40 14.89 18.25 14.62
C GLY A 40 13.76 17.46 15.26
N THR A 41 12.65 17.26 14.55
CA THR A 41 11.48 16.50 15.04
C THR A 41 11.74 15.00 14.93
N LEU A 42 11.37 14.23 15.96
CA LEU A 42 11.42 12.77 15.92
C LEU A 42 10.15 12.21 15.27
N ILE A 43 10.33 11.46 14.17
CA ILE A 43 9.27 10.84 13.39
C ILE A 43 9.41 9.32 13.47
N LYS A 44 8.28 8.64 13.68
CA LYS A 44 8.17 7.18 13.66
C LYS A 44 7.95 6.68 12.24
N VAL A 45 8.91 5.93 11.71
CA VAL A 45 8.87 5.37 10.36
C VAL A 45 8.78 3.85 10.43
N PRO A 46 7.82 3.20 9.74
CA PRO A 46 7.79 1.74 9.63
C PRO A 46 9.09 1.20 9.04
N ALA A 47 9.57 0.05 9.53
CA ALA A 47 10.81 -0.59 9.07
C ALA A 47 10.76 -0.91 7.57
N ALA A 48 9.58 -1.31 7.07
CA ALA A 48 9.30 -1.58 5.67
C ALA A 48 8.17 -0.65 5.16
N PRO A 49 8.49 0.60 4.75
CA PRO A 49 7.51 1.52 4.21
C PRO A 49 6.92 0.97 2.91
N GLN A 50 5.61 1.03 2.77
CA GLN A 50 4.87 0.46 1.64
C GLN A 50 4.54 1.46 0.54
N ARG A 51 4.66 2.77 0.83
CA ARG A 51 4.37 3.87 -0.10
C ARG A 51 5.33 5.01 0.17
N VAL A 52 6.03 5.45 -0.86
CA VAL A 52 7.02 6.53 -0.78
C VAL A 52 6.77 7.51 -1.91
N VAL A 53 6.54 8.77 -1.56
CA VAL A 53 6.43 9.89 -2.50
C VAL A 53 7.71 10.73 -2.35
N ILE A 54 8.30 11.13 -3.47
CA ILE A 54 9.52 11.94 -3.49
C ILE A 54 9.18 13.33 -3.99
N LEU A 55 9.54 14.35 -3.21
CA LEU A 55 9.08 15.74 -3.41
C LEU A 55 10.16 16.68 -3.94
N THR A 56 11.39 16.17 -4.11
CA THR A 56 12.53 16.94 -4.54
C THR A 56 13.32 16.19 -5.61
N GLN A 57 14.11 16.92 -6.38
CA GLN A 57 14.98 16.31 -7.38
C GLN A 57 16.17 15.61 -6.70
N GLU A 58 16.74 16.24 -5.68
CA GLU A 58 17.88 15.72 -4.92
C GLU A 58 17.60 14.38 -4.24
N ASP A 59 16.39 14.16 -3.72
CA ASP A 59 15.99 12.88 -3.16
C ASP A 59 15.75 11.83 -4.26
N LEU A 60 15.31 12.27 -5.44
CA LEU A 60 15.08 11.39 -6.58
C LEU A 60 16.38 10.79 -7.12
N ASP A 61 17.49 11.52 -7.02
CA ASP A 61 18.83 11.03 -7.37
C ASP A 61 19.27 9.82 -6.55
N SER A 62 18.69 9.63 -5.36
CA SER A 62 18.99 8.48 -4.50
C SER A 62 18.23 7.21 -4.89
N VAL A 63 17.17 7.32 -5.69
CA VAL A 63 16.31 6.19 -6.08
C VAL A 63 17.09 5.03 -6.73
N PRO A 64 17.97 5.26 -7.72
CA PRO A 64 18.68 4.17 -8.39
C PRO A 64 19.58 3.39 -7.42
N ALA A 65 20.19 4.07 -6.44
CA ALA A 65 21.05 3.45 -5.45
C ALA A 65 20.27 2.66 -4.39
N LEU A 66 19.08 3.14 -4.01
CA LEU A 66 18.23 2.50 -2.99
C LEU A 66 17.36 1.37 -3.55
N GLY A 67 17.18 1.29 -4.88
CA GLY A 67 16.32 0.30 -5.53
C GLY A 67 14.84 0.44 -5.15
N VAL A 68 14.42 1.65 -4.74
CA VAL A 68 13.04 1.94 -4.32
C VAL A 68 12.24 2.44 -5.51
N LYS A 69 11.02 1.93 -5.70
CA LYS A 69 10.08 2.46 -6.69
C LYS A 69 9.10 3.43 -6.01
N PRO A 70 9.22 4.75 -6.19
CA PRO A 70 8.27 5.69 -5.60
C PRO A 70 6.90 5.58 -6.26
N VAL A 71 5.85 5.93 -5.51
CA VAL A 71 4.46 5.97 -6.00
C VAL A 71 4.08 7.32 -6.58
N GLY A 72 4.93 8.33 -6.38
CA GLY A 72 4.75 9.67 -6.92
C GLY A 72 6.04 10.48 -6.83
N ILE A 73 6.26 11.35 -7.81
CA ILE A 73 7.44 12.20 -7.91
C ILE A 73 7.07 13.63 -8.30
N THR A 74 7.92 14.60 -8.01
CA THR A 74 7.83 15.94 -8.60
C THR A 74 8.61 16.04 -9.91
N ASN A 75 8.31 17.07 -10.70
CA ASN A 75 9.17 17.47 -11.82
C ASN A 75 10.52 18.00 -11.33
N GLY A 76 11.49 18.06 -12.25
CA GLY A 76 12.82 18.60 -12.01
C GLY A 76 12.84 20.14 -11.89
N GLN A 77 14.01 20.67 -11.57
CA GLN A 77 14.25 22.11 -11.39
C GLN A 77 13.91 22.90 -12.66
N GLY A 78 12.96 23.83 -12.54
CA GLY A 78 12.61 24.78 -13.61
C GLY A 78 12.00 24.16 -14.87
N ILE A 79 11.63 22.88 -14.83
CA ILE A 79 11.11 22.13 -15.98
C ILE A 79 9.79 21.43 -15.63
N GLY A 80 8.94 21.22 -16.64
CA GLY A 80 7.64 20.53 -16.49
C GLY A 80 7.72 19.01 -16.59
N THR A 81 8.91 18.44 -16.47
CA THR A 81 9.17 17.00 -16.60
C THR A 81 10.16 16.55 -15.53
N PRO A 82 10.24 15.25 -15.23
CA PRO A 82 11.35 14.71 -14.44
C PRO A 82 12.71 15.01 -15.09
N PRO A 83 13.81 14.99 -14.31
CA PRO A 83 15.15 15.18 -14.85
C PRO A 83 15.46 14.13 -15.91
N ALA A 84 15.99 14.56 -17.06
CA ALA A 84 16.16 13.69 -18.24
C ALA A 84 17.04 12.46 -17.96
N TYR A 85 18.04 12.60 -17.09
CA TYR A 85 18.95 11.51 -16.70
C TYR A 85 18.30 10.46 -15.80
N LEU A 86 17.10 10.72 -15.26
CA LEU A 86 16.31 9.77 -14.46
C LEU A 86 15.06 9.26 -15.21
N ALA A 87 14.87 9.68 -16.46
CA ALA A 87 13.63 9.40 -17.21
C ALA A 87 13.38 7.90 -17.40
N GLY A 88 14.42 7.07 -17.41
CA GLY A 88 14.29 5.61 -17.51
C GLY A 88 13.79 4.99 -16.20
N GLU A 89 14.32 5.46 -15.09
CA GLU A 89 14.08 4.98 -13.73
C GLU A 89 12.70 5.38 -13.21
N VAL A 90 12.22 6.56 -13.60
CA VAL A 90 10.94 7.10 -13.13
C VAL A 90 9.81 6.98 -14.14
N ARG A 91 10.03 6.20 -15.21
CA ARG A 91 9.05 6.04 -16.27
C ARG A 91 7.75 5.43 -15.73
N GLY A 92 6.64 6.13 -15.98
CA GLY A 92 5.30 5.70 -15.57
C GLY A 92 4.97 5.99 -14.10
N ILE A 93 5.87 6.65 -13.36
CA ILE A 93 5.57 7.10 -12.00
C ILE A 93 4.75 8.39 -12.07
N PRO A 94 3.61 8.49 -11.36
CA PRO A 94 2.77 9.68 -11.36
C PRO A 94 3.52 10.94 -10.92
N ILE A 95 3.26 12.05 -11.61
CA ILE A 95 3.78 13.37 -11.23
C ILE A 95 2.79 14.02 -10.26
N VAL A 96 3.25 14.26 -9.03
CA VAL A 96 2.46 14.87 -7.95
C VAL A 96 2.62 16.39 -7.87
N GLY A 97 3.40 17.01 -8.76
CA GLY A 97 3.55 18.46 -8.85
C GLY A 97 4.90 18.90 -9.39
N ASN A 98 5.18 20.20 -9.26
CA ASN A 98 6.50 20.76 -9.57
C ASN A 98 7.37 20.81 -8.31
N LEU A 99 8.68 20.94 -8.50
CA LEU A 99 9.61 21.16 -7.41
C LEU A 99 9.20 22.38 -6.57
N LEU A 100 9.25 22.24 -5.24
CA LEU A 100 8.76 23.22 -4.25
C LEU A 100 7.26 23.57 -4.35
N GLN A 101 6.51 22.92 -5.25
CA GLN A 101 5.08 23.12 -5.46
C GLN A 101 4.36 21.77 -5.67
N PRO A 102 4.46 20.83 -4.70
CA PRO A 102 3.69 19.60 -4.76
C PRO A 102 2.20 19.86 -4.57
N VAL A 103 1.37 19.10 -5.26
CA VAL A 103 -0.09 19.09 -5.10
C VAL A 103 -0.44 17.98 -4.10
N ILE A 104 -0.83 18.37 -2.89
CA ILE A 104 -1.08 17.43 -1.78
C ILE A 104 -2.11 16.37 -2.15
N ASP A 105 -3.20 16.75 -2.82
CA ASP A 105 -4.25 15.81 -3.23
C ASP A 105 -3.68 14.69 -4.10
N LYS A 106 -2.80 15.03 -5.06
CA LYS A 106 -2.11 14.03 -5.90
C LYS A 106 -1.18 13.12 -5.12
N ALA A 107 -0.51 13.64 -4.09
CA ALA A 107 0.37 12.83 -3.25
C ALA A 107 -0.41 11.84 -2.39
N VAL A 108 -1.59 12.24 -1.89
CA VAL A 108 -2.48 11.38 -1.11
C VAL A 108 -3.10 10.29 -1.99
N GLU A 109 -3.55 10.67 -3.20
CA GLU A 109 -4.16 9.79 -4.20
C GLU A 109 -3.15 8.89 -4.94
N ALA A 110 -1.84 9.09 -4.74
CA ALA A 110 -0.81 8.30 -5.39
C ALA A 110 -1.06 6.79 -5.20
N PRO A 111 -0.97 5.98 -6.28
CA PRO A 111 -1.40 4.59 -6.25
C PRO A 111 -0.61 3.75 -5.25
N PRO A 112 -1.15 2.59 -4.81
CA PRO A 112 -0.33 1.57 -4.16
C PRO A 112 0.72 1.01 -5.14
N TRP A 113 1.70 0.28 -4.61
CA TRP A 113 2.82 -0.30 -5.38
C TRP A 113 2.38 -1.23 -6.52
#